data_AF-A0A7K4XMY3-F1
#
_entry.id   AF-A0A7K4XMY3-F1
#
_cell.length_a   1.000
_cell.length_b   1.000
_cell.length_c   1.000
_cell.angle_alpha   90.00
_cell.angle_beta   90.00
_cell.angle_gamma   90.00
#
_symmetry.space_group_name_H-M   'P 1'
#
loop_
_entity.id
_entity.type
_entity.pdbx_description
1 polymer ?
#
loop_
_entity_poly.entity_id
_entity_poly.type
_entity_poly.pdbx_seq_one_letter_code
_entity_poly.pdbx_strand_id
1 'polypeptide(L)'
;GLPISTYAKYCYRKLQKVAVTGGKKGLRKPTVEEITHARNAILTPSLFGSSLEEIMLRQRDMYPGNKLPWVQTQLSQQVLALGGEQTEGIFRIPGDIDEVNALKLQVDQWKIPNSLSDPNIPASLLKLWYRELEEPVIPQQFYKECISNYENPDAAVAVVQLLPELNRLVLCYLIHFLQIFAQPSNVGRTKMDVNNLAMVMAPNCLRCQSDDPRVIFENTRKEMSFLRMLIVHLDTSFIKGLV
;
A
#
# COMPACT_ATOMS: atom_id res chain seq x y z
N GLY A 1 7.56 20.97 26.05
CA GLY A 1 6.41 20.63 25.19
C GLY A 1 6.68 21.14 23.78
N LEU A 2 6.06 20.55 22.76
CA LEU A 2 6.21 21.04 21.38
C LEU A 2 5.54 22.43 21.21
N PRO A 3 6.04 23.29 20.30
CA PRO A 3 5.37 24.56 19.98
C PRO A 3 3.96 24.35 19.42
N ILE A 4 3.02 25.25 19.76
CA ILE A 4 1.64 25.23 19.23
C ILE A 4 1.64 25.22 17.70
N SER A 5 2.59 25.92 17.07
CA SER A 5 2.77 25.94 15.61
C SER A 5 3.02 24.55 15.01
N THR A 6 3.66 23.64 15.75
CA THR A 6 3.89 22.25 15.33
C THR A 6 2.57 21.48 15.31
N TYR A 7 1.76 21.61 16.37
CA TYR A 7 0.43 21.02 16.44
C TYR A 7 -0.47 21.55 15.31
N ALA A 8 -0.48 22.86 15.09
CA ALA A 8 -1.28 23.50 14.06
C ALA A 8 -0.91 23.01 12.64
N LYS A 9 0.40 22.93 12.32
CA LYS A 9 0.86 22.41 11.02
C LYS A 9 0.48 20.95 10.80
N TYR A 10 0.63 20.10 11.82
CA TYR A 10 0.24 18.69 11.74
C TYR A 10 -1.25 18.53 11.48
N CYS A 11 -2.08 19.21 12.27
CA CYS A 11 -3.54 19.17 12.11
C CYS A 11 -3.97 19.73 10.75
N TYR A 12 -3.33 20.80 10.26
CA TYR A 12 -3.63 21.39 8.96
C TYR A 12 -3.36 20.41 7.80
N ARG A 13 -2.21 19.74 7.78
CA ARG A 13 -1.90 18.72 6.76
C ARG A 13 -2.89 17.55 6.79
N LYS A 14 -3.22 17.06 7.99
CA LYS A 14 -4.24 16.00 8.17
C LYS A 14 -5.60 16.47 7.65
N LEU A 15 -6.00 17.70 7.95
CA LEU A 15 -7.27 18.28 7.51
C LEU A 15 -7.33 18.39 5.98
N GLN A 16 -6.28 18.91 5.34
CA GLN A 16 -6.19 18.97 3.88
C GLN A 16 -6.36 17.58 3.25
N LYS A 17 -5.72 16.55 3.82
CA LYS A 17 -5.83 15.17 3.36
C LYS A 17 -7.24 14.60 3.54
N VAL A 18 -7.89 14.86 4.68
CA VAL A 18 -9.27 14.43 4.95
C VAL A 18 -10.26 15.16 4.04
N ALA A 19 -10.03 16.43 3.72
CA ALA A 19 -10.87 17.18 2.79
C ALA A 19 -10.88 16.56 1.37
N VAL A 20 -9.74 16.01 0.93
CA VAL A 20 -9.63 15.33 -0.37
C VAL A 20 -10.13 13.89 -0.32
N THR A 21 -9.82 13.15 0.76
CA THR A 21 -10.07 11.69 0.82
C THR A 21 -11.35 11.30 1.57
N GLY A 22 -12.06 12.26 2.14
CA GLY A 22 -13.19 12.01 3.04
C GLY A 22 -12.78 11.50 4.43
N GLY A 23 -13.68 11.61 5.39
CA GLY A 23 -13.50 11.02 6.72
C GLY A 23 -13.52 9.49 6.67
N LYS A 24 -12.39 8.84 6.95
CA LYS A 24 -12.21 7.39 6.76
C LYS A 24 -12.91 6.51 7.80
N LYS A 25 -13.26 7.08 8.96
CA LYS A 25 -14.06 6.44 10.00
C LYS A 25 -15.34 7.26 10.08
N GLY A 26 -16.49 6.62 9.97
CA GLY A 26 -17.78 7.28 10.18
C GLY A 26 -17.89 7.89 11.59
N LEU A 27 -19.09 8.23 12.02
CA LEU A 27 -19.34 8.90 13.31
C LEU A 27 -19.19 7.95 14.52
N ARG A 28 -18.02 7.31 14.70
CA ARG A 28 -17.71 6.48 15.87
C ARG A 28 -16.80 7.20 16.87
N LYS A 29 -17.05 6.99 18.16
CA LYS A 29 -16.19 7.50 19.23
C LYS A 29 -14.81 6.83 19.17
N PRO A 30 -13.70 7.59 19.30
CA PRO A 30 -12.36 7.01 19.36
C PRO A 30 -12.14 6.15 20.62
N THR A 31 -11.35 5.07 20.51
CA THR A 31 -10.90 4.27 21.66
C THR A 31 -9.79 4.98 22.44
N VAL A 32 -9.49 4.50 23.66
CA VAL A 32 -8.41 5.06 24.48
C VAL A 32 -7.04 4.87 23.81
N GLU A 33 -6.79 3.74 23.12
CA GLU A 33 -5.54 3.58 22.38
C GLU A 33 -5.46 4.55 21.21
N GLU A 34 -6.58 4.78 20.49
CA GLU A 34 -6.63 5.73 19.37
C GLU A 34 -6.34 7.17 19.84
N ILE A 35 -6.89 7.58 20.99
CA ILE A 35 -6.62 8.90 21.58
C ILE A 35 -5.15 9.03 21.98
N THR A 36 -4.61 8.00 22.64
CA THR A 36 -3.20 7.99 23.05
C THR A 36 -2.26 8.05 21.84
N HIS A 37 -2.56 7.28 20.80
CA HIS A 37 -1.82 7.29 19.54
C HIS A 37 -1.91 8.66 18.86
N ALA A 38 -3.10 9.26 18.74
CA ALA A 38 -3.27 10.58 18.13
C ALA A 38 -2.51 11.68 18.88
N ARG A 39 -2.47 11.61 20.22
CA ARG A 39 -1.68 12.53 21.05
C ARG A 39 -0.18 12.41 20.77
N ASN A 40 0.31 11.18 20.57
CA ASN A 40 1.72 10.92 20.29
C ASN A 40 2.08 11.10 18.81
N ALA A 41 1.11 11.10 17.89
CA ALA A 41 1.33 11.15 16.45
C ALA A 41 2.06 12.42 15.96
N ILE A 42 2.14 13.45 16.80
CA ILE A 42 2.90 14.69 16.52
C ILE A 42 4.38 14.52 16.89
N LEU A 43 4.68 13.64 17.85
CA LEU A 43 6.03 13.27 18.28
C LEU A 43 6.58 12.08 17.49
N THR A 44 5.73 11.11 17.19
CA THR A 44 6.02 9.90 16.42
C THR A 44 5.01 9.81 15.27
N PRO A 45 5.28 10.44 14.12
CA PRO A 45 4.30 10.49 13.06
C PRO A 45 4.09 9.10 12.46
N SER A 46 2.84 8.83 12.10
CA SER A 46 2.38 7.54 11.57
C SER A 46 3.16 7.14 10.30
N LEU A 47 3.41 5.84 10.14
CA LEU A 47 3.90 5.22 8.91
C LEU A 47 2.83 5.21 7.82
N PHE A 48 1.58 5.50 8.18
CA PHE A 48 0.47 5.60 7.26
C PHE A 48 0.25 7.05 6.82
N GLY A 49 0.37 7.22 5.52
CA GLY A 49 0.13 8.48 4.85
C GLY A 49 1.13 9.59 5.05
N SER A 50 2.36 9.18 5.38
CA SER A 50 3.60 9.89 5.06
C SER A 50 4.06 9.57 3.63
N SER A 51 5.02 10.34 3.11
CA SER A 51 5.74 10.02 1.88
C SER A 51 6.68 8.82 2.10
N LEU A 52 7.10 8.18 1.00
CA LEU A 52 8.06 7.08 1.08
C LEU A 52 9.39 7.53 1.68
N GLU A 53 9.87 8.72 1.30
CA GLU A 53 11.12 9.32 1.79
C GLU A 53 11.07 9.56 3.30
N GLU A 54 9.96 10.08 3.83
CA GLU A 54 9.78 10.26 5.27
C GLU A 54 9.82 8.91 6.01
N ILE A 55 9.17 7.88 5.47
CA ILE A 55 9.17 6.54 6.07
C ILE A 55 10.60 5.97 6.09
N MET A 56 11.32 6.06 4.97
CA MET A 56 12.71 5.59 4.86
C MET A 56 13.64 6.36 5.79
N LEU A 57 13.47 7.67 5.93
CA LEU A 57 14.27 8.48 6.85
C LEU A 57 14.06 8.05 8.32
N ARG A 58 12.80 7.80 8.71
CA ARG A 58 12.48 7.38 10.09
C ARG A 58 12.97 5.97 10.41
N GLN A 59 12.92 5.05 9.44
CA GLN A 59 13.37 3.68 9.68
C GLN A 59 14.88 3.57 9.75
N ARG A 60 15.64 4.53 9.18
CA ARG A 60 17.10 4.46 9.01
C ARG A 60 17.85 4.13 10.30
N ASP A 61 17.41 4.65 11.44
CA ASP A 61 18.13 4.44 12.70
C ASP A 61 17.91 3.03 13.27
N MET A 62 16.75 2.41 13.02
CA MET A 62 16.44 1.04 13.46
C MET A 62 16.78 -0.02 12.41
N TYR A 63 16.69 0.33 11.13
CA TYR A 63 16.82 -0.54 9.98
C TYR A 63 17.69 0.11 8.89
N PRO A 64 18.96 0.45 9.17
CA PRO A 64 19.82 1.23 8.27
C PRO A 64 20.13 0.54 6.94
N GLY A 65 20.06 -0.80 6.89
CA GLY A 65 20.29 -1.58 5.68
C GLY A 65 19.07 -1.76 4.78
N ASN A 66 17.87 -1.41 5.26
CA ASN A 66 16.64 -1.64 4.52
C ASN A 66 16.51 -0.63 3.38
N LYS A 67 16.45 -1.15 2.14
CA LYS A 67 16.18 -0.35 0.92
C LYS A 67 14.69 -0.18 0.62
N LEU A 68 13.85 -0.95 1.29
CA LEU A 68 12.39 -0.90 1.19
C LEU A 68 11.77 -0.45 2.52
N PRO A 69 10.58 0.17 2.51
CA PRO A 69 9.83 0.47 3.71
C PRO A 69 9.58 -0.78 4.57
N TRP A 70 9.97 -0.72 5.83
CA TRP A 70 9.80 -1.81 6.80
C TRP A 70 8.35 -2.28 6.88
N VAL A 71 7.39 -1.34 6.89
CA VAL A 71 5.95 -1.65 6.93
C VAL A 71 5.51 -2.48 5.72
N GLN A 72 6.06 -2.23 4.53
CA GLN A 72 5.77 -3.00 3.33
C GLN A 72 6.28 -4.43 3.48
N THR A 73 7.57 -4.59 3.82
CA THR A 73 8.20 -5.91 3.87
C THR A 73 7.62 -6.76 4.99
N GLN A 74 7.41 -6.18 6.18
CA GLN A 74 6.82 -6.90 7.31
C GLN A 74 5.39 -7.35 7.06
N LEU A 75 4.52 -6.49 6.52
CA LEU A 75 3.14 -6.90 6.24
C LEU A 75 3.08 -7.98 5.17
N SER A 76 3.87 -7.88 4.10
CA SER A 76 3.96 -8.93 3.08
C SER A 76 4.49 -10.25 3.65
N GLN A 77 5.54 -10.21 4.48
CA GLN A 77 6.08 -11.39 5.14
C GLN A 77 5.05 -12.04 6.06
N GLN A 78 4.26 -11.26 6.81
CA GLN A 78 3.20 -11.78 7.66
C GLN A 78 2.07 -12.43 6.86
N VAL A 79 1.69 -11.87 5.71
CA VAL A 79 0.70 -12.52 4.83
C VAL A 79 1.18 -13.92 4.42
N LEU A 80 2.44 -14.08 4.03
CA LEU A 80 2.99 -15.39 3.63
C LEU A 80 3.17 -16.31 4.84
N ALA A 81 3.65 -15.80 5.97
CA ALA A 81 3.85 -16.58 7.19
C ALA A 81 2.53 -17.20 7.71
N LEU A 82 1.41 -16.52 7.48
CA LEU A 82 0.06 -16.99 7.83
C LEU A 82 -0.61 -17.82 6.72
N GLY A 83 0.13 -18.21 5.67
CA GLY A 83 -0.39 -19.03 4.57
C GLY A 83 -1.33 -18.28 3.64
N GLY A 84 -1.09 -16.99 3.43
CA GLY A 84 -1.89 -16.17 2.51
C GLY A 84 -1.94 -16.74 1.09
N GLU A 85 -0.86 -17.38 0.61
CA GLU A 85 -0.82 -18.04 -0.70
C GLU A 85 -1.62 -19.35 -0.77
N GLN A 86 -2.21 -19.77 0.35
CA GLN A 86 -3.15 -20.88 0.49
C GLN A 86 -4.57 -20.42 0.82
N THR A 87 -4.77 -19.12 1.05
CA THR A 87 -6.04 -18.57 1.54
C THR A 87 -6.94 -18.17 0.39
N GLU A 88 -8.13 -18.75 0.34
CA GLU A 88 -9.16 -18.38 -0.65
C GLU A 88 -9.53 -16.90 -0.51
N GLY A 89 -9.51 -16.18 -1.64
CA GLY A 89 -9.92 -14.78 -1.69
C GLY A 89 -8.97 -13.80 -1.02
N ILE A 90 -7.71 -14.17 -0.74
CA ILE A 90 -6.71 -13.25 -0.16
C ILE A 90 -6.63 -11.92 -0.95
N PHE A 91 -6.55 -10.78 -0.25
CA PHE A 91 -6.71 -9.41 -0.79
C PHE A 91 -8.10 -9.04 -1.32
N ARG A 92 -8.97 -9.99 -1.65
CA ARG A 92 -10.37 -9.70 -2.01
C ARG A 92 -11.26 -9.65 -0.78
N ILE A 93 -11.16 -10.65 0.09
CA ILE A 93 -11.88 -10.73 1.35
C ILE A 93 -11.20 -9.76 2.34
N PRO A 94 -11.94 -8.81 2.96
CA PRO A 94 -11.37 -7.95 3.99
C PRO A 94 -11.17 -8.75 5.28
N GLY A 95 -10.06 -8.47 5.98
CA GLY A 95 -9.90 -8.89 7.36
C GLY A 95 -10.81 -8.10 8.30
N ASP A 96 -10.96 -8.57 9.53
CA ASP A 96 -11.75 -7.87 10.55
C ASP A 96 -11.25 -6.42 10.74
N ILE A 97 -12.17 -5.46 10.69
CA ILE A 97 -11.82 -4.04 10.65
C ILE A 97 -11.18 -3.57 11.96
N ASP A 98 -11.61 -4.12 13.10
CA ASP A 98 -11.08 -3.75 14.40
C ASP A 98 -9.70 -4.36 14.60
N GLU A 99 -9.48 -5.60 14.15
CA GLU A 99 -8.15 -6.22 14.14
C GLU A 99 -7.18 -5.52 13.17
N VAL A 100 -7.64 -5.09 11.99
CA VAL A 100 -6.84 -4.30 11.05
C VAL A 100 -6.44 -2.96 11.67
N ASN A 101 -7.36 -2.29 12.38
CA ASN A 101 -7.08 -1.05 13.09
C ASN A 101 -6.11 -1.28 14.26
N ALA A 102 -6.25 -2.36 15.02
CA ALA A 102 -5.35 -2.72 16.09
C ALA A 102 -3.94 -3.01 15.56
N LEU A 103 -3.82 -3.79 14.48
CA LEU A 103 -2.55 -4.06 13.82
C LEU A 103 -1.89 -2.78 13.31
N LYS A 104 -2.66 -1.86 12.74
CA LYS A 104 -2.16 -0.54 12.31
C LYS A 104 -1.49 0.23 13.46
N LEU A 105 -2.11 0.26 14.63
CA LEU A 105 -1.58 0.95 15.82
C LEU A 105 -0.25 0.32 16.31
N GLN A 106 -0.09 -0.99 16.15
CA GLN A 106 1.16 -1.70 16.48
C GLN A 106 2.25 -1.45 15.44
N VAL A 107 1.91 -1.51 14.15
CA VAL A 107 2.82 -1.24 13.03
C VAL A 107 3.37 0.19 13.10
N ASP A 108 2.54 1.18 13.45
CA ASP A 108 2.99 2.56 13.67
C ASP A 108 4.01 2.70 14.81
N GLN A 109 4.10 1.70 15.69
CA GLN A 109 5.09 1.61 16.76
C GLN A 109 6.24 0.64 16.41
N TRP A 110 6.38 0.27 15.14
CA TRP A 110 7.41 -0.65 14.63
C TRP A 110 7.30 -2.06 15.21
N LYS A 111 6.07 -2.51 15.48
CA LYS A 111 5.78 -3.83 16.05
C LYS A 111 4.84 -4.62 15.17
N ILE A 112 5.11 -5.92 15.09
CA ILE A 112 4.21 -6.92 14.52
C ILE A 112 3.82 -7.89 15.63
N PRO A 113 2.52 -8.06 15.94
CA PRO A 113 2.09 -8.97 16.99
C PRO A 113 2.23 -10.44 16.54
N ASN A 114 2.69 -11.30 17.44
CA ASN A 114 2.83 -12.75 17.20
C ASN A 114 1.47 -13.49 17.22
N SER A 115 0.40 -12.83 17.63
CA SER A 115 -0.93 -13.43 17.82
C SER A 115 -1.82 -13.37 16.58
N LEU A 116 -1.32 -12.90 15.45
CA LEU A 116 -2.11 -12.89 14.20
C LEU A 116 -2.36 -14.32 13.74
N SER A 117 -3.58 -14.59 13.31
CA SER A 117 -3.97 -15.90 12.78
C SER A 117 -4.63 -15.81 11.40
N ASP A 118 -5.32 -14.71 11.11
CA ASP A 118 -5.96 -14.48 9.81
C ASP A 118 -5.04 -13.68 8.86
N PRO A 119 -4.61 -14.26 7.72
CA PRO A 119 -3.80 -13.55 6.72
C PRO A 119 -4.53 -12.37 6.04
N ASN A 120 -5.86 -12.32 6.08
CA ASN A 120 -6.62 -11.19 5.51
C ASN A 120 -6.42 -9.89 6.28
N ILE A 121 -6.02 -9.96 7.56
CA ILE A 121 -5.73 -8.78 8.39
C ILE A 121 -4.49 -8.03 7.88
N PRO A 122 -3.27 -8.63 7.84
CA PRO A 122 -2.10 -7.96 7.28
C PRO A 122 -2.25 -7.67 5.78
N ALA A 123 -2.98 -8.49 5.02
CA ALA A 123 -3.27 -8.21 3.61
C ALA A 123 -4.12 -6.95 3.41
N SER A 124 -5.15 -6.78 4.25
CA SER A 124 -6.00 -5.58 4.25
C SER A 124 -5.22 -4.34 4.68
N LEU A 125 -4.35 -4.48 5.69
CA LEU A 125 -3.52 -3.39 6.16
C LEU A 125 -2.46 -2.99 5.12
N LEU A 126 -1.87 -3.94 4.39
CA LEU A 126 -0.93 -3.67 3.31
C LEU A 126 -1.59 -2.84 2.20
N LYS A 127 -2.78 -3.24 1.73
CA LYS A 127 -3.57 -2.43 0.77
C LYS A 127 -3.85 -1.03 1.31
N LEU A 128 -4.25 -0.94 2.58
CA LEU A 128 -4.49 0.34 3.23
C LEU A 128 -3.22 1.20 3.24
N TRP A 129 -2.06 0.64 3.57
CA TRP A 129 -0.80 1.39 3.59
C TRP A 129 -0.49 2.05 2.25
N TYR A 130 -0.53 1.29 1.14
CA TYR A 130 -0.36 1.82 -0.21
C TYR A 130 -1.35 2.93 -0.55
N ARG A 131 -2.64 2.68 -0.28
CA ARG A 131 -3.70 3.64 -0.53
C ARG A 131 -3.52 4.92 0.29
N GLU A 132 -2.96 4.80 1.49
CA GLU A 132 -2.81 5.92 2.40
C GLU A 132 -1.56 6.74 2.17
N LEU A 133 -0.53 6.25 1.45
CA LEU A 133 0.68 7.02 1.10
C LEU A 133 0.35 8.46 0.70
N GLU A 134 1.24 9.41 1.02
CA GLU A 134 1.01 10.82 0.66
C GLU A 134 0.73 10.98 -0.85
N GLU A 135 1.62 10.43 -1.66
CA GLU A 135 1.47 10.25 -3.12
C GLU A 135 1.28 8.76 -3.45
N PRO A 136 0.51 8.38 -4.49
CA PRO A 136 0.45 6.97 -4.92
C PRO A 136 1.87 6.43 -5.20
N VAL A 137 2.06 5.11 -5.03
CA VAL A 137 3.36 4.47 -5.29
C VAL A 137 3.83 4.72 -6.73
N ILE A 138 2.90 4.82 -7.69
CA ILE A 138 3.14 5.38 -9.01
C ILE A 138 2.80 6.88 -8.93
N PRO A 139 3.80 7.78 -8.94
CA PRO A 139 3.59 9.22 -8.80
C PRO A 139 2.64 9.77 -9.87
N GLN A 140 1.90 10.83 -9.52
CA GLN A 140 0.82 11.34 -10.36
C GLN A 140 1.29 11.76 -11.75
N GLN A 141 2.51 12.27 -11.85
CA GLN A 141 3.12 12.69 -13.11
C GLN A 141 3.23 11.55 -14.15
N PHE A 142 3.29 10.28 -13.72
CA PHE A 142 3.34 9.12 -14.62
C PHE A 142 1.96 8.51 -14.90
N TYR A 143 0.91 8.95 -14.21
CA TYR A 143 -0.42 8.37 -14.30
C TYR A 143 -0.94 8.34 -15.74
N LYS A 144 -0.77 9.45 -16.48
CA LYS A 144 -1.22 9.56 -17.87
C LYS A 144 -0.53 8.55 -18.79
N GLU A 145 0.77 8.32 -18.59
CA GLU A 145 1.54 7.35 -19.36
C GLU A 145 1.10 5.92 -19.03
N CYS A 146 0.79 5.63 -17.77
CA CYS A 146 0.29 4.32 -17.34
C CYS A 146 -1.03 3.99 -18.05
N ILE A 147 -2.02 4.90 -17.99
CA ILE A 147 -3.32 4.68 -18.63
C ILE A 147 -3.25 4.69 -20.16
N SER A 148 -2.24 5.32 -20.77
CA SER A 148 -2.07 5.34 -22.23
C SER A 148 -1.42 4.03 -22.73
N ASN A 149 -0.59 3.39 -21.89
CA ASN A 149 0.15 2.18 -22.23
C ASN A 149 -0.41 0.91 -21.56
N TYR A 150 -1.66 0.95 -21.10
CA TYR A 150 -2.29 -0.10 -20.29
C TYR A 150 -2.42 -1.49 -20.95
N GLU A 151 -2.24 -1.60 -22.27
CA GLU A 151 -2.28 -2.86 -23.04
C GLU A 151 -0.97 -3.16 -23.77
N ASN A 152 0.07 -2.34 -23.59
CA ASN A 152 1.38 -2.54 -24.20
C ASN A 152 2.39 -2.97 -23.13
N PRO A 153 2.78 -4.26 -23.06
CA PRO A 153 3.71 -4.77 -22.05
C PRO A 153 5.04 -4.01 -21.99
N ASP A 154 5.69 -3.79 -23.14
CA ASP A 154 7.02 -3.19 -23.22
C ASP A 154 6.96 -1.72 -22.77
N ALA A 155 5.94 -0.99 -23.23
CA ALA A 155 5.74 0.40 -22.83
C ALA A 155 5.36 0.52 -21.35
N ALA A 156 4.54 -0.39 -20.82
CA ALA A 156 4.20 -0.41 -19.39
C ALA A 156 5.43 -0.66 -18.51
N VAL A 157 6.29 -1.60 -18.89
CA VAL A 157 7.57 -1.85 -18.22
C VAL A 157 8.50 -0.63 -18.33
N ALA A 158 8.56 0.02 -19.49
CA ALA A 158 9.37 1.23 -19.69
C ALA A 158 8.95 2.37 -18.75
N VAL A 159 7.65 2.58 -18.54
CA VAL A 159 7.15 3.57 -17.56
C VAL A 159 7.67 3.26 -16.15
N VAL A 160 7.68 2.00 -15.74
CA VAL A 160 8.21 1.59 -14.43
C VAL A 160 9.70 1.93 -14.28
N GLN A 161 10.50 1.81 -15.34
CA GLN A 161 11.93 2.13 -15.30
C GLN A 161 12.20 3.62 -15.10
N LEU A 162 11.29 4.49 -15.57
CA LEU A 162 11.37 5.94 -15.44
C LEU A 162 10.94 6.46 -14.06
N LEU A 163 10.33 5.61 -13.23
CA LEU A 163 9.92 6.01 -11.87
C LEU A 163 11.15 6.39 -11.01
N PRO A 164 10.96 7.29 -10.02
CA PRO A 164 11.98 7.53 -9.00
C PRO A 164 12.42 6.22 -8.37
N GLU A 165 13.71 6.11 -8.04
CA GLU A 165 14.32 4.85 -7.62
C GLU A 165 13.56 4.17 -6.47
N LEU A 166 13.17 4.93 -5.45
CA LEU A 166 12.42 4.40 -4.31
C LEU A 166 11.02 3.90 -4.71
N ASN A 167 10.26 4.69 -5.46
CA ASN A 167 8.95 4.28 -6.00
C ASN A 167 9.05 3.02 -6.85
N ARG A 168 10.06 2.96 -7.73
CA ARG A 168 10.34 1.80 -8.57
C ARG A 168 10.60 0.56 -7.74
N LEU A 169 11.49 0.65 -6.73
CA LEU A 169 11.80 -0.48 -5.85
C LEU A 169 10.56 -0.95 -5.07
N VAL A 170 9.80 -0.02 -4.50
CA VAL A 170 8.57 -0.32 -3.74
C VAL A 170 7.52 -0.98 -4.65
N LEU A 171 7.34 -0.49 -5.88
CA LEU A 171 6.42 -1.08 -6.85
C LEU A 171 6.92 -2.46 -7.31
N CYS A 172 8.19 -2.61 -7.68
CA CYS A 172 8.73 -3.90 -8.12
C CYS A 172 8.63 -4.97 -7.03
N TYR A 173 8.83 -4.61 -5.76
CA TYR A 173 8.58 -5.53 -4.65
C TYR A 173 7.11 -5.93 -4.56
N LEU A 174 6.17 -4.99 -4.71
CA LEU A 174 4.74 -5.31 -4.74
C LEU A 174 4.41 -6.28 -5.88
N ILE A 175 4.91 -6.00 -7.09
CA ILE A 175 4.67 -6.85 -8.25
C ILE A 175 5.27 -8.24 -8.02
N HIS A 176 6.49 -8.34 -7.49
CA HIS A 176 7.11 -9.60 -7.11
C HIS A 176 6.23 -10.40 -6.14
N PHE A 177 5.73 -9.72 -5.12
CA PHE A 177 4.86 -10.31 -4.12
C PHE A 177 3.54 -10.80 -4.73
N LEU A 178 2.90 -10.03 -5.61
CA LEU A 178 1.69 -10.46 -6.34
C LEU A 178 1.96 -11.64 -7.29
N GLN A 179 3.15 -11.69 -7.90
CA GLN A 179 3.57 -12.80 -8.77
C GLN A 179 3.67 -14.13 -8.03
N ILE A 180 3.85 -14.14 -6.69
CA ILE A 180 3.77 -15.36 -5.87
C ILE A 180 2.34 -15.91 -5.91
N PHE A 181 1.32 -15.07 -5.70
CA PHE A 181 -0.09 -15.50 -5.71
C PHE A 181 -0.58 -15.87 -7.12
N ALA A 182 -0.03 -15.21 -8.15
CA ALA A 182 -0.36 -15.48 -9.55
C ALA A 182 0.20 -16.80 -10.08
N GLN A 183 1.08 -17.50 -9.35
CA GLN A 183 1.58 -18.81 -9.76
C GLN A 183 0.42 -19.82 -9.88
N PRO A 184 0.37 -20.65 -10.94
CA PRO A 184 -0.73 -21.61 -11.14
C PRO A 184 -0.99 -22.53 -9.94
N SER A 185 0.07 -22.91 -9.21
CA SER A 185 -0.02 -23.71 -7.99
C SER A 185 -0.80 -23.03 -6.87
N ASN A 186 -0.72 -21.70 -6.77
CA ASN A 186 -1.37 -20.92 -5.74
C ASN A 186 -2.77 -20.47 -6.18
N VAL A 187 -2.96 -20.11 -7.46
CA VAL A 187 -4.28 -19.70 -8.02
C VAL A 187 -5.35 -20.77 -7.79
N GLY A 188 -5.00 -22.05 -7.90
CA GLY A 188 -5.94 -23.15 -7.65
C GLY A 188 -6.54 -23.15 -6.23
N ARG A 189 -5.79 -22.63 -5.25
CA ARG A 189 -6.16 -22.56 -3.84
C ARG A 189 -6.72 -21.18 -3.48
N THR A 190 -6.03 -20.10 -3.85
CA THR A 190 -6.44 -18.74 -3.52
C THR A 190 -7.65 -18.25 -4.31
N LYS A 191 -7.91 -18.80 -5.51
CA LYS A 191 -8.89 -18.29 -6.48
C LYS A 191 -8.61 -16.85 -6.95
N MET A 192 -7.40 -16.36 -6.70
CA MET A 192 -6.95 -15.02 -7.06
C MET A 192 -6.01 -15.10 -8.26
N ASP A 193 -6.59 -15.09 -9.47
CA ASP A 193 -5.82 -14.99 -10.70
C ASP A 193 -5.22 -13.58 -10.88
N VAL A 194 -4.43 -13.39 -11.94
CA VAL A 194 -3.81 -12.10 -12.25
C VAL A 194 -4.85 -10.99 -12.39
N ASN A 195 -6.02 -11.27 -12.97
CA ASN A 195 -7.05 -10.26 -13.18
C ASN A 195 -7.66 -9.82 -11.84
N ASN A 196 -7.94 -10.78 -10.95
CA ASN A 196 -8.46 -10.51 -9.61
C ASN A 196 -7.46 -9.74 -8.76
N LEU A 197 -6.17 -10.11 -8.80
CA LEU A 197 -5.10 -9.40 -8.10
C LEU A 197 -4.95 -7.96 -8.61
N ALA A 198 -4.97 -7.77 -9.93
CA ALA A 198 -4.89 -6.45 -10.54
C ALA A 198 -6.10 -5.57 -10.15
N MET A 199 -7.31 -6.14 -10.15
CA MET A 199 -8.54 -5.46 -9.76
C MET A 199 -8.49 -4.93 -8.34
N VAL A 200 -8.03 -5.74 -7.38
CA VAL A 200 -8.02 -5.33 -5.96
C VAL A 200 -6.85 -4.41 -5.61
N MET A 201 -5.76 -4.45 -6.40
CA MET A 201 -4.53 -3.73 -6.07
C MET A 201 -4.36 -2.41 -6.84
N ALA A 202 -4.84 -2.31 -8.09
CA ALA A 202 -4.69 -1.10 -8.91
C ALA A 202 -5.17 0.20 -8.22
N PRO A 203 -6.32 0.22 -7.51
CA PRO A 203 -6.79 1.42 -6.80
C PRO A 203 -5.89 1.85 -5.63
N ASN A 204 -4.95 0.99 -5.19
CA ASN A 204 -3.98 1.33 -4.15
C ASN A 204 -2.64 1.78 -4.74
N CYS A 205 -2.41 1.57 -6.05
CA CYS A 205 -1.17 1.93 -6.73
C CYS A 205 -1.27 3.21 -7.56
N LEU A 206 -2.45 3.49 -8.11
CA LEU A 206 -2.75 4.61 -9.00
C LEU A 206 -3.90 5.43 -8.41
N ARG A 207 -3.96 6.73 -8.74
CA ARG A 207 -5.08 7.61 -8.36
C ARG A 207 -5.50 8.47 -9.55
N CYS A 208 -6.73 8.27 -10.00
CA CYS A 208 -7.37 9.21 -10.92
C CYS A 208 -7.66 10.54 -10.20
N GLN A 209 -7.24 11.67 -10.79
CA GLN A 209 -7.54 13.02 -10.31
C GLN A 209 -8.75 13.68 -10.99
N SER A 210 -9.47 12.94 -11.84
CA SER A 210 -10.67 13.46 -12.49
C SER A 210 -11.86 13.32 -11.55
N ASP A 211 -12.72 14.34 -11.51
CA ASP A 211 -14.02 14.29 -10.82
C ASP A 211 -15.17 13.83 -11.75
N ASP A 212 -14.92 13.64 -13.06
CA ASP A 212 -15.95 13.15 -14.00
C ASP A 212 -16.14 11.64 -13.80
N PRO A 213 -17.33 11.16 -13.38
CA PRO A 213 -17.58 9.74 -13.15
C PRO A 213 -17.30 8.86 -14.39
N ARG A 214 -17.48 9.40 -15.60
CA ARG A 214 -17.22 8.67 -16.84
C ARG A 214 -15.72 8.43 -17.02
N VAL A 215 -14.91 9.45 -16.77
CA VAL A 215 -13.45 9.37 -16.85
C VAL A 215 -12.91 8.45 -15.76
N ILE A 216 -13.43 8.55 -14.53
CA ILE A 216 -13.06 7.67 -13.42
C ILE A 216 -13.35 6.21 -13.80
N PHE A 217 -14.56 5.92 -14.30
CA PHE A 217 -14.95 4.56 -14.67
C PHE A 217 -14.08 4.00 -15.79
N GLU A 218 -13.83 4.78 -16.84
CA GLU A 218 -12.98 4.35 -17.95
C GLU A 218 -11.53 4.10 -17.49
N ASN A 219 -10.98 5.01 -16.69
CA ASN A 219 -9.63 4.90 -16.18
C ASN A 219 -9.46 3.74 -15.22
N THR A 220 -10.47 3.43 -14.39
CA THR A 220 -10.44 2.27 -13.48
C THR A 220 -10.12 0.99 -14.26
N ARG A 221 -10.73 0.79 -15.44
CA ARG A 221 -10.41 -0.34 -16.32
C ARG A 221 -8.96 -0.32 -16.82
N LYS A 222 -8.47 0.85 -17.22
CA LYS A 222 -7.08 1.02 -17.71
C LYS A 222 -6.06 0.79 -16.60
N GLU A 223 -6.30 1.29 -15.40
CA GLU A 223 -5.46 1.05 -14.21
C GLU A 223 -5.33 -0.45 -13.91
N MET A 224 -6.45 -1.19 -13.93
CA MET A 224 -6.45 -2.64 -13.72
C MET A 224 -5.63 -3.36 -14.79
N SER A 225 -5.85 -3.04 -16.07
CA SER A 225 -5.09 -3.64 -17.17
C SER A 225 -3.60 -3.31 -17.12
N PHE A 226 -3.24 -2.07 -16.77
CA PHE A 226 -1.84 -1.68 -16.61
C PHE A 226 -1.17 -2.50 -15.49
N LEU A 227 -1.81 -2.63 -14.32
CA LEU A 227 -1.25 -3.43 -13.24
C LEU A 227 -1.15 -4.91 -13.61
N ARG A 228 -2.13 -5.44 -14.37
CA ARG A 228 -2.06 -6.78 -14.94
C ARG A 228 -0.84 -6.95 -15.85
N MET A 229 -0.54 -5.99 -16.73
CA MET A 229 0.67 -6.04 -17.57
C MET A 229 1.93 -6.17 -16.73
N LEU A 230 2.03 -5.40 -15.64
CA LEU A 230 3.18 -5.49 -14.73
C LEU A 230 3.27 -6.86 -14.06
N ILE A 231 2.17 -7.41 -13.54
CA ILE A 231 2.18 -8.74 -12.90
C ILE A 231 2.65 -9.82 -13.88
N VAL A 232 2.26 -9.74 -15.16
CA VAL A 232 2.62 -10.77 -16.17
C VAL A 232 4.03 -10.58 -16.74
N HIS A 233 4.45 -9.34 -17.00
CA HIS A 233 5.60 -9.06 -17.87
C HIS A 233 6.77 -8.38 -17.17
N LEU A 234 6.59 -7.77 -16.00
CA LEU A 234 7.69 -7.13 -15.29
C LEU A 234 8.60 -8.18 -14.67
N ASP A 235 9.88 -8.19 -15.07
CA ASP A 235 10.91 -8.97 -14.38
C ASP A 235 11.19 -8.36 -13.01
N THR A 236 10.94 -9.17 -11.98
CA THR A 236 11.18 -8.81 -10.57
C THR A 236 12.17 -9.75 -9.90
N SER A 237 12.90 -10.57 -10.67
CA SER A 237 13.84 -11.57 -10.14
C SER A 237 14.89 -10.97 -9.20
N PHE A 238 15.31 -9.73 -9.46
CA PHE A 238 16.26 -8.98 -8.64
C PHE A 238 15.74 -8.66 -7.23
N ILE A 239 14.43 -8.70 -6.98
CA ILE A 239 13.84 -8.46 -5.65
C ILE A 239 14.29 -9.50 -4.63
N LYS A 240 14.55 -10.75 -5.05
CA LYS A 240 15.01 -11.81 -4.13
C LYS A 240 16.31 -11.49 -3.41
N GLY A 241 17.14 -10.59 -3.95
CA GLY A 241 18.39 -10.14 -3.32
C GLY A 241 18.26 -8.87 -2.48
N LEU A 242 17.05 -8.30 -2.36
CA LEU A 242 16.78 -7.04 -1.65
C LEU A 242 16.12 -7.23 -0.28
N VAL A 243 15.65 -8.44 0.01
CA VAL A 243 14.84 -8.80 1.20
C VAL A 243 15.63 -9.71 2.11
#